data_AF-A0A971LYV1-F1
#
_entry.id   AF-A0A971LYV1-F1
#
_cell.length_a   1.000
_cell.length_b   1.000
_cell.length_c   1.000
_cell.angle_alpha   90.00
_cell.angle_beta   90.00
_cell.angle_gamma   90.00
#
_symmetry.space_group_name_H-M   'P 1'
#
loop_
_entity.id
_entity.type
_entity.pdbx_description
1 polymer ?
#
loop_
_entity_poly.entity_id
_entity_poly.type
_entity_poly.pdbx_seq_one_letter_code
_entity_poly.pdbx_strand_id
1 'polypeptide(L)' 'GVNDEAFIGIAVRKEDKELLDKLNEAIDTLLENGTLREISMKWIGHDITEGIK' A
#
# COMPACT_ATOMS: atom_id res chain seq x y z
N GLY A 1 -9.83 -21.87 6.40
CA GLY A 1 -8.89 -22.18 5.31
C GLY A 1 -8.66 -20.89 4.57
N VAL A 2 -7.42 -20.40 4.64
CA VAL A 2 -6.92 -19.11 4.11
C VAL A 2 -7.78 -17.89 4.44
N ASN A 3 -7.77 -17.50 5.73
CA ASN A 3 -7.85 -16.08 6.10
C ASN A 3 -6.42 -15.49 6.02
N ASP A 4 -5.76 -15.68 4.88
CA ASP A 4 -4.45 -15.06 4.64
C ASP A 4 -4.72 -13.59 4.31
N GLU A 5 -4.69 -12.73 5.32
CA GLU A 5 -4.51 -11.29 5.11
C GLU A 5 -3.22 -11.12 4.30
N ALA A 6 -3.38 -10.84 3.01
CA ALA A 6 -2.24 -10.63 2.12
C ALA A 6 -1.62 -9.27 2.42
N PHE A 7 -0.58 -9.25 3.26
CA PHE A 7 0.24 -8.06 3.45
C PHE A 7 1.06 -7.78 2.19
N ILE A 8 0.66 -6.76 1.44
CA ILE A 8 1.41 -6.25 0.28
C ILE A 8 2.36 -5.17 0.78
N GLY A 9 3.64 -5.28 0.45
CA GLY A 9 4.67 -4.32 0.87
C GLY A 9 5.70 -4.05 -0.21
N ILE A 10 6.32 -2.86 -0.14
CA ILE A 10 7.43 -2.47 -1.01
C ILE A 10 8.73 -2.73 -0.25
N ALA A 11 9.51 -3.73 -0.70
CA ALA A 11 10.78 -4.06 -0.08
C ALA A 11 11.88 -3.07 -0.51
N VAL A 12 12.64 -2.57 0.46
CA VAL A 12 13.83 -1.72 0.25
C VAL A 12 15.06 -2.31 0.94
N ARG A 13 16.26 -1.84 0.58
CA ARG A 13 17.50 -2.25 1.27
C ARG A 13 17.46 -1.80 2.74
N LYS A 14 18.12 -2.55 3.62
CA LYS A 14 18.03 -2.33 5.08
C LYS A 14 18.60 -0.97 5.50
N GLU A 15 19.59 -0.50 4.78
CA GLU A 15 20.30 0.76 4.99
C GLU A 15 19.56 2.00 4.46
N ASP A 16 18.60 1.85 3.54
CA ASP A 16 17.94 2.95 2.85
C ASP A 16 16.77 3.54 3.66
N LYS A 17 17.07 4.08 4.84
CA LYS A 17 16.05 4.64 5.76
C LYS A 17 15.28 5.82 5.19
N GLU A 18 15.97 6.76 4.53
CA GLU A 18 15.30 7.92 3.93
C GLU A 18 14.32 7.53 2.82
N LEU A 19 14.66 6.51 2.02
CA LEU A 19 13.76 6.00 0.99
C LEU A 19 12.54 5.30 1.61
N LEU A 20 12.76 4.50 2.65
CA LEU A 20 11.69 3.84 3.39
C LEU A 20 10.69 4.87 3.92
N ASP A 21 11.19 5.92 4.57
CA ASP A 21 10.34 6.95 5.19
C ASP A 21 9.51 7.70 4.14
N LYS A 22 10.14 8.10 3.02
CA LYS A 22 9.43 8.77 1.91
C LYS A 22 8.40 7.88 1.23
N LEU A 23 8.68 6.57 1.09
CA LEU A 23 7.72 5.64 0.52
C LEU A 23 6.51 5.46 1.43
N ASN A 24 6.73 5.35 2.74
CA ASN A 24 5.64 5.26 3.71
C ASN A 24 4.76 6.52 3.68
N GLU A 25 5.36 7.71 3.74
CA GLU A 25 4.63 8.99 3.66
C GLU A 25 3.82 9.12 2.36
N ALA A 26 4.41 8.69 1.23
CA ALA A 26 3.70 8.69 -0.05
C ALA A 26 2.52 7.71 -0.05
N ILE A 27 2.69 6.49 0.48
CA ILE A 27 1.60 5.50 0.58
C ILE A 27 0.49 6.02 1.48
N ASP A 28 0.81 6.60 2.63
CA ASP A 28 -0.15 7.19 3.57
C ASP A 28 -0.94 8.32 2.89
N THR A 29 -0.24 9.21 2.17
CA THR A 29 -0.89 10.29 1.41
C THR A 29 -1.88 9.74 0.36
N LEU A 30 -1.50 8.68 -0.36
CA LEU A 30 -2.35 8.06 -1.39
C LEU A 30 -3.54 7.30 -0.79
N LEU A 31 -3.39 6.76 0.42
CA LEU A 31 -4.48 6.17 1.19
C LEU A 31 -5.46 7.24 1.65
N GLU A 32 -4.96 8.29 2.31
CA GLU A 32 -5.78 9.37 2.87
C GLU A 32 -6.59 10.13 1.82
N ASN A 33 -5.97 10.41 0.67
CA ASN A 33 -6.64 11.16 -0.40
C ASN A 33 -7.46 10.26 -1.36
N GLY A 34 -7.50 8.94 -1.13
CA GLY A 34 -8.26 7.98 -1.93
C GLY A 34 -7.64 7.59 -3.27
N THR A 35 -6.47 8.12 -3.64
CA THR A 35 -5.81 7.81 -4.92
C THR A 35 -5.48 6.32 -5.03
N LEU A 36 -5.07 5.67 -3.92
CA LEU A 36 -4.72 4.25 -3.95
C LEU A 36 -5.93 3.37 -4.26
N ARG A 37 -7.11 3.74 -3.76
CA ARG A 37 -8.39 3.12 -4.11
C ARG A 37 -8.73 3.31 -5.59
N GLU A 38 -8.49 4.49 -6.16
CA GLU A 38 -8.73 4.71 -7.60
C GLU A 38 -7.82 3.84 -8.46
N ILE A 39 -6.54 3.72 -8.09
CA ILE A 39 -5.58 2.86 -8.78
C ILE A 39 -5.99 1.38 -8.69
N SER A 40 -6.39 0.90 -7.51
CA SER A 40 -6.76 -0.50 -7.29
C SER A 40 -8.02 -0.87 -8.08
N MET A 41 -9.04 -0.02 -8.05
CA MET A 41 -10.26 -0.21 -8.84
C MET A 41 -9.98 -0.23 -10.34
N LYS A 42 -9.04 0.59 -10.83
CA LYS A 42 -8.71 0.67 -12.26
C LYS A 42 -7.98 -0.57 -12.77
N TRP A 43 -7.04 -1.13 -12.00
CA TRP A 43 -6.13 -2.16 -12.50
C TRP A 43 -6.40 -3.56 -11.96
N ILE A 44 -6.99 -3.68 -10.77
CA ILE A 44 -7.25 -4.93 -10.08
C ILE A 44 -8.75 -5.24 -10.06
N GLY A 45 -9.59 -4.20 -10.11
CA GLY A 45 -11.05 -4.32 -10.16
C GLY A 45 -11.72 -4.49 -8.78
N HIS A 46 -10.95 -4.37 -7.69
CA HIS A 46 -11.46 -4.30 -6.32
C HIS A 46 -10.56 -3.42 -5.45
N ASP A 47 -11.11 -2.93 -4.34
CA ASP A 47 -10.39 -2.05 -3.42
C ASP A 47 -9.47 -2.85 -2.50
N ILE A 48 -8.16 -2.80 -2.77
CA ILE A 48 -7.16 -3.47 -1.94
C ILE A 48 -6.92 -2.79 -0.58
N THR A 49 -7.43 -1.56 -0.40
CA THR A 49 -7.22 -0.78 0.83
C THR A 49 -8.15 -1.24 1.96
N GLU A 50 -9.22 -1.98 1.66
CA GLU A 50 -10.17 -2.50 2.67
C GLU A 50 -9.52 -3.45 3.68
N GLY A 51 -8.40 -4.09 3.32
CA GLY A 51 -7.62 -4.98 4.19
C GLY A 51 -6.44 -4.31 4.91
N ILE A 52 -6.21 -3.01 4.67
CA ILE A 52 -5.12 -2.24 5.29
C ILE A 52 -5.74 -1.44 6.44
N LYS A 53 -5.66 -1.98 7.65
CA LYS A 53 -6.06 -1.30 8.89
C LYS A 53 -4.86 -0.86 9.70
#